data_AF-A0A821Q5Q7-F1
#
_entry.id   AF-A0A821Q5Q7-F1
#
_cell.length_a   1.000
_cell.length_b   1.000
_cell.length_c   1.000
_cell.angle_alpha   90.00
_cell.angle_beta   90.00
_cell.angle_gamma   90.00
#
_symmetry.space_group_name_H-M   'P 1'
#
loop_
_entity.id
_entity.type
_entity.pdbx_description
1 polymer ?
#
loop_
_entity_poly.entity_id
_entity_poly.type
_entity_poly.pdbx_seq_one_letter_code
_entity_poly.pdbx_strand_id
1 'polypeptide(L)'
;MSWSAPALHDVTSNFLLGKSVEQYRTELGRFGISGDTALQTVMSLSGGQKCRVAFSLMCMKNPHILVLDEPTNHLDMETIEALSEAIKKFQGGVVLVSHDELLIKRICTEAWLCRNGSVIALENGFEQYKKLIESELQY
;
A
#
# COMPACT_ATOMS: atom_id res chain seq x y z
N MET A 1 -16.49 -26.30 -18.67
CA MET A 1 -16.83 -24.89 -18.96
C MET A 1 -15.68 -24.03 -18.43
N SER A 2 -14.71 -23.73 -19.30
CA SER A 2 -13.45 -23.08 -18.95
C SER A 2 -13.67 -21.58 -18.74
N TRP A 3 -13.62 -21.13 -17.49
CA TRP A 3 -13.66 -19.72 -17.14
C TRP A 3 -12.23 -19.21 -16.93
N SER A 4 -11.72 -18.47 -17.91
CA SER A 4 -10.46 -17.73 -17.81
C SER A 4 -10.80 -16.30 -17.44
N ALA A 5 -10.74 -15.94 -16.14
CA ALA A 5 -10.85 -14.54 -15.72
C ALA A 5 -9.58 -13.80 -16.20
N PRO A 6 -9.66 -12.91 -17.20
CA PRO A 6 -8.47 -12.32 -17.84
C PRO A 6 -7.62 -11.48 -16.87
N ALA A 7 -8.27 -10.87 -15.87
CA ALA A 7 -7.63 -10.18 -14.74
C ALA A 7 -6.62 -11.06 -14.01
N LEU A 8 -7.06 -12.28 -13.72
CA LEU A 8 -6.33 -13.25 -12.93
C LEU A 8 -5.32 -13.95 -13.82
N HIS A 9 -5.64 -14.28 -15.07
CA HIS A 9 -4.76 -15.06 -15.94
C HIS A 9 -3.37 -14.40 -16.17
N ASP A 10 -3.31 -13.07 -16.30
CA ASP A 10 -2.04 -12.33 -16.52
C ASP A 10 -1.20 -12.15 -15.24
N VAL A 11 -1.86 -11.94 -14.09
CA VAL A 11 -1.16 -11.74 -12.81
C VAL A 11 -0.80 -13.06 -12.15
N THR A 12 -1.67 -14.05 -12.28
CA THR A 12 -1.51 -15.35 -11.60
C THR A 12 -0.33 -16.11 -12.18
N SER A 13 -0.08 -16.08 -13.49
CA SER A 13 0.95 -16.91 -14.12
C SER A 13 2.39 -16.64 -13.63
N ASN A 14 2.72 -15.41 -13.20
CA ASN A 14 4.03 -15.08 -12.61
C ASN A 14 4.05 -15.06 -11.06
N PHE A 15 2.90 -15.03 -10.39
CA PHE A 15 2.77 -14.90 -8.93
C PHE A 15 2.06 -16.09 -8.26
N LEU A 16 1.98 -17.26 -8.92
CA LEU A 16 1.28 -18.45 -8.41
C LEU A 16 1.78 -18.84 -7.01
N LEU A 17 1.04 -18.43 -5.98
CA LEU A 17 1.20 -18.87 -4.59
C LEU A 17 0.50 -20.22 -4.33
N GLY A 18 0.16 -20.96 -5.39
CA GLY A 18 -0.58 -22.23 -5.30
C GLY A 18 -2.01 -22.11 -4.73
N LYS A 19 -2.61 -20.92 -4.74
CA LYS A 19 -3.94 -20.65 -4.17
C LYS A 19 -5.08 -20.85 -5.18
N SER A 20 -6.28 -21.18 -4.70
CA SER A 20 -7.48 -21.34 -5.55
C SER A 20 -8.02 -19.99 -6.05
N VAL A 21 -8.79 -20.02 -7.13
CA VAL A 21 -9.44 -18.83 -7.69
C VAL A 21 -10.37 -18.16 -6.68
N GLU A 22 -11.08 -18.93 -5.85
CA GLU A 22 -11.91 -18.37 -4.79
C GLU A 22 -11.07 -17.61 -3.75
N GLN A 23 -9.92 -18.17 -3.36
CA GLN A 23 -9.03 -17.51 -2.40
C GLN A 23 -8.49 -16.18 -2.95
N TYR A 24 -8.14 -16.13 -4.24
CA TYR A 24 -7.76 -14.88 -4.90
C TYR A 24 -8.91 -13.86 -4.89
N ARG A 25 -10.14 -14.29 -5.20
CA ARG A 25 -11.32 -13.41 -5.21
C ARG A 25 -11.66 -12.88 -3.82
N THR A 26 -11.61 -13.72 -2.79
CA THR A 26 -11.82 -13.29 -1.40
C THR A 26 -10.83 -12.22 -1.03
N GLU A 27 -9.56 -12.41 -1.36
CA GLU A 27 -8.52 -11.48 -0.94
C GLU A 27 -8.52 -10.19 -1.73
N LEU A 28 -8.75 -10.23 -3.04
CA LEU A 28 -9.02 -9.03 -3.84
C LEU A 28 -10.25 -8.26 -3.30
N GLY A 29 -11.30 -9.00 -2.89
CA GLY A 29 -12.50 -8.44 -2.28
C GLY A 29 -12.21 -7.66 -0.99
N ARG A 30 -11.28 -8.12 -0.14
CA ARG A 30 -10.88 -7.38 1.08
C ARG A 30 -10.34 -6.00 0.75
N PHE A 31 -9.61 -5.86 -0.36
CA PHE A 31 -9.08 -4.60 -0.86
C PHE A 31 -10.06 -3.81 -1.74
N GLY A 32 -11.33 -4.26 -1.82
CA GLY A 32 -12.38 -3.55 -2.56
C GLY A 32 -12.36 -3.80 -4.07
N ILE A 33 -11.72 -4.89 -4.53
CA ILE A 33 -11.76 -5.37 -5.91
C ILE A 33 -12.75 -6.55 -5.96
N SER A 34 -13.99 -6.29 -6.34
CA SER A 34 -15.08 -7.27 -6.37
C SER A 34 -16.00 -7.07 -7.58
N GLY A 35 -16.95 -7.99 -7.76
CA GLY A 35 -17.93 -7.93 -8.86
C GLY A 35 -17.27 -7.93 -10.24
N ASP A 36 -17.76 -7.05 -11.12
CA ASP A 36 -17.28 -6.95 -12.50
C ASP A 36 -15.82 -6.51 -12.59
N THR A 37 -15.33 -5.70 -11.64
CA THR A 37 -13.93 -5.25 -11.60
C THR A 37 -12.96 -6.43 -11.44
N ALA A 38 -13.34 -7.47 -10.71
CA ALA A 38 -12.52 -8.68 -10.55
C ALA A 38 -12.47 -9.55 -11.82
N LEU A 39 -13.31 -9.25 -12.82
CA LEU A 39 -13.34 -9.92 -14.12
C LEU A 39 -12.56 -9.15 -15.19
N GLN A 40 -12.26 -7.86 -14.97
CA GLN A 40 -11.56 -6.99 -15.92
C GLN A 40 -10.06 -7.29 -15.99
N THR A 41 -9.46 -7.25 -17.19
CA THR A 41 -8.00 -7.36 -17.33
C THR A 41 -7.27 -6.32 -16.47
N VAL A 42 -6.08 -6.63 -15.97
CA VAL A 42 -5.30 -5.65 -15.18
C VAL A 42 -4.97 -4.41 -16.00
N MET A 43 -4.77 -4.56 -17.31
CA MET A 43 -4.54 -3.43 -18.21
C MET A 43 -5.69 -2.40 -18.19
N SER A 44 -6.94 -2.86 -18.08
CA SER A 44 -8.13 -2.01 -18.06
C SER A 44 -8.46 -1.37 -16.69
N LEU A 45 -7.72 -1.70 -15.64
CA LEU A 45 -7.93 -1.14 -14.30
C LEU A 45 -7.40 0.31 -14.20
N SER A 46 -8.05 1.13 -13.37
CA SER A 46 -7.55 2.46 -12.97
C SER A 46 -6.25 2.36 -12.16
N GLY A 47 -5.53 3.47 -11.98
CA GLY A 47 -4.34 3.52 -11.11
C GLY A 47 -4.66 3.02 -9.69
N GLY A 48 -5.77 3.52 -9.11
CA GLY A 48 -6.30 3.12 -7.80
C GLY A 48 -6.56 1.62 -7.68
N GLN A 49 -7.20 1.05 -8.71
CA GLN A 49 -7.50 -0.37 -8.76
C GLN A 49 -6.24 -1.22 -8.91
N LYS A 50 -5.30 -0.82 -9.78
CA LYS A 50 -4.00 -1.51 -9.94
C LYS A 50 -3.21 -1.53 -8.63
N CYS A 51 -3.20 -0.42 -7.90
CA CYS A 51 -2.55 -0.33 -6.59
C CYS A 51 -3.16 -1.32 -5.58
N ARG A 52 -4.50 -1.38 -5.48
CA ARG A 52 -5.20 -2.34 -4.61
C ARG A 52 -4.92 -3.79 -4.97
N VAL A 53 -4.87 -4.11 -6.26
CA VAL A 53 -4.49 -5.45 -6.73
C VAL A 53 -3.06 -5.77 -6.33
N ALA A 54 -2.10 -4.88 -6.60
CA ALA A 54 -0.70 -5.07 -6.24
C ALA A 54 -0.52 -5.30 -4.72
N PHE A 55 -1.18 -4.47 -3.91
CA PHE A 55 -1.12 -4.57 -2.46
C PHE A 55 -1.77 -5.87 -1.95
N SER A 56 -2.92 -6.25 -2.50
CA SER A 56 -3.57 -7.53 -2.19
C SER A 56 -2.65 -8.72 -2.43
N LEU A 57 -1.93 -8.74 -3.55
CA LEU A 57 -0.98 -9.80 -3.88
C LEU A 57 0.22 -9.82 -2.92
N MET A 58 0.71 -8.67 -2.49
CA MET A 58 1.76 -8.59 -1.46
C MET A 58 1.27 -9.17 -0.13
N CYS A 59 0.05 -8.83 0.28
CA CYS A 59 -0.56 -9.35 1.51
C CYS A 59 -0.85 -10.85 1.45
N MET A 60 -1.13 -11.43 0.28
CA MET A 60 -1.34 -12.87 0.12
C MET A 60 -0.14 -13.73 0.51
N LYS A 61 1.07 -13.15 0.53
CA LYS A 61 2.30 -13.78 1.03
C LYS A 61 2.37 -13.83 2.56
N ASN A 62 1.36 -13.29 3.25
CA ASN A 62 1.29 -13.17 4.70
C ASN A 62 2.57 -12.57 5.33
N PRO A 63 3.08 -11.42 4.83
CA PRO A 63 4.24 -10.81 5.46
C PRO A 63 3.90 -10.31 6.87
N HIS A 64 4.86 -10.43 7.79
CA HIS A 64 4.74 -9.80 9.12
C HIS A 64 4.97 -8.29 9.05
N ILE A 65 5.85 -7.85 8.15
CA ILE A 65 6.23 -6.45 7.94
C ILE A 65 6.25 -6.15 6.45
N LEU A 66 5.67 -5.02 6.06
CA LEU A 66 5.77 -4.45 4.72
C LEU A 66 6.61 -3.18 4.76
N VAL A 67 7.60 -3.08 3.88
CA VAL A 67 8.42 -1.87 3.72
C VAL A 67 8.03 -1.21 2.41
N LEU A 68 7.62 0.06 2.47
CA LEU A 68 7.18 0.85 1.34
C LEU A 68 8.10 2.07 1.22
N ASP A 69 8.87 2.12 0.14
CA ASP A 69 9.76 3.23 -0.17
C ASP A 69 9.14 4.08 -1.28
N GLU A 70 8.76 5.31 -0.94
CA GLU A 70 8.11 6.30 -1.80
C GLU A 70 6.94 5.72 -2.64
N PRO A 71 5.91 5.13 -1.98
CA PRO A 71 4.84 4.45 -2.71
C PRO A 71 3.87 5.40 -3.42
N THR A 72 4.00 6.72 -3.22
CA THR A 72 3.17 7.75 -3.87
C THR A 72 3.73 8.24 -5.19
N ASN A 73 4.94 7.83 -5.58
CA ASN A 73 5.53 8.27 -6.83
C ASN A 73 4.64 7.90 -8.03
N HIS A 74 4.29 8.90 -8.83
CA HIS A 74 3.40 8.78 -10.00
C HIS A 74 1.95 8.36 -9.69
N LEU A 75 1.50 8.51 -8.44
CA LEU A 75 0.12 8.25 -8.05
C LEU A 75 -0.74 9.51 -8.09
N ASP A 76 -1.97 9.37 -8.57
CA ASP A 76 -3.00 10.39 -8.39
C ASP A 76 -3.64 10.28 -7.00
N MET A 77 -4.44 11.27 -6.63
CA MET A 77 -5.11 11.34 -5.32
C MET A 77 -6.03 10.13 -5.07
N GLU A 78 -6.71 9.62 -6.10
CA GLU A 78 -7.53 8.41 -6.00
C GLU A 78 -6.69 7.18 -5.63
N THR A 79 -5.49 7.07 -6.20
CA THR A 79 -4.59 5.96 -5.93
C THR A 79 -3.95 6.06 -4.54
N ILE A 80 -3.62 7.27 -4.07
CA ILE A 80 -3.16 7.51 -2.69
C ILE A 80 -4.24 7.12 -1.66
N GLU A 81 -5.50 7.48 -1.93
CA GLU A 81 -6.65 7.10 -1.13
C GLU A 81 -6.80 5.57 -1.07
N ALA A 82 -6.72 4.93 -2.23
CA ALA A 82 -6.78 3.48 -2.37
C ALA A 82 -5.65 2.76 -1.61
N LEU A 83 -4.42 3.27 -1.68
CA LEU A 83 -3.27 2.77 -0.95
C LEU A 83 -3.46 2.90 0.56
N SER A 84 -3.92 4.07 1.02
CA SER A 84 -4.18 4.33 2.44
C SER A 84 -5.16 3.32 3.03
N GLU A 85 -6.26 3.07 2.32
CA GLU A 85 -7.28 2.10 2.74
C GLU A 85 -6.79 0.65 2.68
N ALA A 86 -5.91 0.33 1.73
CA ALA A 86 -5.26 -0.98 1.68
C ALA A 86 -4.34 -1.20 2.88
N ILE A 87 -3.49 -0.22 3.21
CA ILE A 87 -2.56 -0.28 4.35
C ILE A 87 -3.33 -0.44 5.67
N LYS A 88 -4.42 0.31 5.88
CA LYS A 88 -5.25 0.20 7.10
C LYS A 88 -5.89 -1.19 7.29
N LYS A 89 -6.10 -1.94 6.21
CA LYS A 89 -6.67 -3.29 6.26
C LYS A 89 -5.62 -4.39 6.47
N PHE A 90 -4.35 -4.05 6.31
CA PHE A 90 -3.25 -4.97 6.54
C PHE A 90 -3.03 -5.17 8.03
N GLN A 91 -2.89 -6.43 8.45
CA GLN A 91 -2.76 -6.80 9.87
C GLN A 91 -1.31 -6.86 10.36
N GLY A 92 -0.33 -6.74 9.45
CA GLY A 92 1.09 -6.69 9.81
C GLY A 92 1.59 -5.26 10.04
N GLY A 93 2.87 -5.15 10.41
CA GLY A 93 3.53 -3.86 10.54
C GLY A 93 3.84 -3.24 9.18
N VAL A 94 3.77 -1.92 9.07
CA VAL A 94 4.16 -1.19 7.86
C VAL A 94 5.21 -0.15 8.21
N VAL A 95 6.34 -0.21 7.49
CA VAL A 95 7.37 0.82 7.50
C VAL A 95 7.21 1.61 6.21
N LEU A 96 6.81 2.88 6.34
CA LEU A 96 6.63 3.79 5.21
C LEU A 96 7.76 4.82 5.21
N VAL A 97 8.41 4.99 4.05
CA VAL A 97 9.22 6.15 3.71
C VAL A 97 8.46 6.93 2.64
N SER A 98 8.16 8.21 2.91
CA SER A 98 7.50 9.08 1.94
C SER A 98 7.81 10.55 2.20
N HIS A 99 7.76 11.36 1.16
CA HIS A 99 7.72 12.82 1.25
C HIS A 99 6.28 13.39 1.25
N ASP A 100 5.25 12.56 1.08
CA ASP A 100 3.85 12.98 1.05
C ASP A 100 3.26 13.13 2.46
N GLU A 101 3.05 14.38 2.89
CA GLU A 101 2.49 14.67 4.22
C GLU A 101 1.08 14.11 4.43
N LEU A 102 0.24 14.09 3.38
CA LEU A 102 -1.14 13.62 3.49
C LEU A 102 -1.16 12.12 3.71
N LEU A 103 -0.32 11.37 2.99
CA LEU A 103 -0.20 9.94 3.21
C LEU A 103 0.30 9.64 4.63
N ILE A 104 1.40 10.28 5.05
CA ILE A 104 2.00 10.08 6.38
C ILE A 104 0.96 10.33 7.48
N LYS A 105 0.28 11.48 7.44
CA LYS A 105 -0.74 11.85 8.45
C LYS A 105 -1.92 10.88 8.49
N ARG A 106 -2.18 10.17 7.39
CA ARG A 106 -3.35 9.32 7.23
C ARG A 106 -3.14 7.87 7.63
N ILE A 107 -1.90 7.38 7.54
CA ILE A 107 -1.58 5.98 7.80
C ILE A 107 -0.61 5.77 8.96
N CYS A 108 0.34 6.69 9.18
CA CYS A 108 1.41 6.49 10.15
C CYS A 108 0.90 6.81 11.55
N THR A 109 1.07 5.86 12.47
CA THR A 109 0.78 6.04 13.90
C THR A 109 1.99 6.59 14.67
N GLU A 110 3.20 6.34 14.16
CA GLU A 110 4.47 6.75 14.75
C GLU A 110 5.36 7.36 13.67
N ALA A 111 6.25 8.27 14.07
CA ALA A 111 7.27 8.84 13.19
C ALA A 111 8.65 8.60 13.78
N TRP A 112 9.59 8.22 12.93
CA TRP A 112 10.96 7.88 13.32
C TRP A 112 11.90 8.78 12.51
N LEU A 113 12.78 9.51 13.19
CA LEU A 113 13.78 10.37 12.56
C LEU A 113 15.10 9.61 12.44
N CYS A 114 15.56 9.41 11.20
CA CYS A 114 16.88 8.87 10.92
C CYS A 114 17.86 10.02 10.63
N ARG A 115 18.85 10.23 11.50
CA ARG A 115 19.87 11.28 11.34
C ARG A 115 21.17 10.90 12.05
N ASN A 116 22.31 11.31 11.48
CA ASN A 116 23.65 11.12 12.07
C ASN A 116 23.95 9.64 12.47
N GLY A 117 23.51 8.69 11.63
CA GLY A 117 23.69 7.26 11.90
C GLY A 117 22.84 6.71 13.03
N SER A 118 21.90 7.48 13.58
CA SER A 118 20.97 7.07 14.63
C SER A 118 19.52 7.18 14.15
N VAL A 119 18.64 6.37 14.75
CA VAL A 119 17.20 6.46 14.53
C VAL A 119 16.51 6.71 15.87
N ILE A 120 15.71 7.76 15.95
CA ILE A 120 14.96 8.13 17.15
C ILE A 120 13.46 8.14 16.88
N ALA A 121 12.68 7.55 17.77
CA ALA A 121 11.23 7.66 17.73
C ALA A 121 10.80 9.05 18.21
N LEU A 122 9.86 9.66 17.50
CA LEU A 122 9.31 10.98 17.83
C LEU A 122 8.03 10.81 18.65
N GLU A 123 8.03 11.32 19.88
CA GLU A 123 6.91 11.21 20.83
C GLU A 123 5.61 11.86 20.31
N ASN A 124 5.70 12.96 19.55
CA ASN A 124 4.53 13.61 18.95
C ASN A 124 4.43 13.38 17.44
N GLY A 125 5.00 12.28 16.94
CA GLY A 125 4.92 11.86 15.54
C GLY A 125 5.41 12.93 14.56
N PHE A 126 4.69 13.09 13.46
CA PHE A 126 5.06 13.98 12.36
C PHE A 126 5.03 15.48 12.74
N GLU A 127 4.21 15.89 13.70
CA GLU A 127 4.15 17.29 14.13
C GLU A 127 5.42 17.71 14.89
N GLN A 128 6.04 16.79 15.64
CA GLN A 128 7.35 17.04 16.24
C GLN A 128 8.44 17.22 15.19
N TYR A 129 8.38 16.40 14.13
CA TYR A 129 9.31 16.51 13.01
C TYR A 129 9.23 17.90 12.36
N LYS A 130 8.01 18.40 12.06
CA LYS A 130 7.84 19.75 11.50
C LYS A 130 8.46 20.83 12.36
N LYS A 131 8.17 20.84 13.67
CA LYS A 131 8.72 21.82 14.60
C LYS A 131 10.25 21.80 14.67
N LEU A 132 10.85 20.60 14.59
CA LEU A 132 12.31 20.43 14.59
C LEU A 132 12.93 21.05 13.34
N ILE A 133 12.33 20.83 12.17
CA ILE A 133 12.83 21.40 10.91
C ILE A 133 12.62 22.92 10.88
N GLU A 134 11.48 23.42 11.36
CA GLU A 134 11.21 24.87 11.45
C GLU A 134 12.23 25.60 12.33
N SER A 135 12.61 25.02 13.48
CA SER A 135 13.61 25.63 14.35
C SER A 135 15.02 25.61 13.75
N GLU A 136 15.36 24.58 12.96
CA GLU A 136 16.65 24.50 12.26
C GLU A 136 16.77 25.50 11.10
N LEU A 137 15.66 25.87 10.46
CA LEU A 137 15.63 26.84 9.36
C LEU A 137 15.60 28.31 9.83
N GLN A 138 15.37 28.56 11.12
CA GLN A 138 15.34 29.91 11.72
C GLN A 138 16.71 30.38 12.24
N TYR A 139 17.77 29.62 11.97
CA TYR A 139 19.19 30.00 12.16
C TYR A 139 19.88 30.23 10.82
#